data_AF-A0A167NFX7-F1
#
_entry.id   AF-A0A167NFX7-F1
#
_cell.length_a   1.000
_cell.length_b   1.000
_cell.length_c   1.000
_cell.angle_alpha   90.00
_cell.angle_beta   90.00
_cell.angle_gamma   90.00
#
_symmetry.space_group_name_H-M   'P 1'
#
loop_
_entity.id
_entity.type
_entity.pdbx_description
1 polymer ?
#
loop_
_entity_poly.entity_id
_entity_poly.type
_entity_poly.pdbx_seq_one_letter_code
_entity_poly.pdbx_strand_id
1 'polypeptide(L)'
;MARFITDDHGILLRDKWGFPEAVLPHDLSRPVSTIPRDYEDLCEILVLSPKAARANKRQDNEILMTGNEEGSWTVATVRFQGFLKDCRVGEYGDWNGATSSCMTAINSIYVEPGSEAFADLWKCTWRVFKHVRRWVGAITHCPCVDKDGYGDMETIRCVRRVFKRTTDGHGSVLRVTGNHVLDRAALSVQRDWILEDSAVFAIRRRDGRVTRAKPAIFTDGDFVDVAVSFEVVQRPQGKFNVYLRMEHLIQLAAQDDFNASPIRYITQVQPAHTIPSARNPNTIELDDDADVDGPMLS
;
A
#
# COMPACT_ATOMS: atom_id res chain seq x y z
N MET A 1 -2.13 8.22 -7.34
CA MET A 1 -1.04 7.52 -8.05
C MET A 1 0.09 7.31 -7.06
N ALA A 2 0.78 6.18 -7.08
CA ALA A 2 1.88 5.94 -6.16
C ALA A 2 3.20 6.55 -6.66
N ARG A 3 3.97 7.13 -5.74
CA ARG A 3 5.31 7.69 -5.97
C ARG A 3 6.37 6.80 -5.32
N PHE A 4 7.52 6.67 -5.94
CA PHE A 4 8.63 5.85 -5.47
C PHE A 4 9.73 6.69 -4.80
N ILE A 5 10.42 6.11 -3.84
CA ILE A 5 11.50 6.77 -3.10
C ILE A 5 12.83 6.54 -3.83
N THR A 6 13.67 7.58 -3.87
CA THR A 6 15.03 7.52 -4.41
C THR A 6 16.11 7.68 -3.33
N ASP A 7 17.31 7.18 -3.61
CA ASP A 7 18.49 7.41 -2.80
C ASP A 7 19.14 8.79 -3.06
N ASP A 8 20.30 9.05 -2.45
CA ASP A 8 21.03 10.32 -2.59
C ASP A 8 21.58 10.57 -4.01
N HIS A 9 21.50 9.58 -4.90
CA HIS A 9 21.94 9.65 -6.29
C HIS A 9 20.76 9.67 -7.29
N GLY A 10 19.52 9.74 -6.80
CA GLY A 10 18.32 9.71 -7.65
C GLY A 10 17.93 8.31 -8.16
N ILE A 11 18.57 7.25 -7.67
CA ILE A 11 18.27 5.86 -8.01
C ILE A 11 17.06 5.40 -7.18
N LEU A 12 16.09 4.74 -7.81
CA LEU A 12 14.91 4.20 -7.11
C LEU A 12 15.36 3.16 -6.07
N LEU A 13 14.91 3.30 -4.82
CA LEU A 13 15.27 2.36 -3.76
C LEU A 13 14.82 0.94 -4.09
N ARG A 14 13.68 0.79 -4.78
CA ARG A 14 13.16 -0.51 -5.23
C ARG A 14 14.16 -1.29 -6.09
N ASP A 15 14.95 -0.60 -6.90
CA ASP A 15 15.92 -1.22 -7.80
C ASP A 15 17.16 -1.68 -7.03
N LYS A 16 17.45 -1.05 -5.87
CA LYS A 16 18.58 -1.39 -5.00
C LYS A 16 18.31 -2.59 -4.09
N TRP A 17 17.06 -2.94 -3.86
CA TRP A 17 16.72 -4.17 -3.13
C TRP A 17 17.11 -5.43 -3.92
N GLY A 18 17.29 -5.31 -5.24
CA GLY A 18 17.59 -6.45 -6.10
C GLY A 18 16.39 -7.38 -6.26
N PHE A 19 15.16 -6.85 -6.20
CA PHE A 19 13.95 -7.59 -6.55
C PHE A 19 13.26 -6.95 -7.75
N PRO A 20 12.76 -7.78 -8.68
CA PRO A 20 11.99 -7.30 -9.81
C PRO A 20 10.70 -6.58 -9.38
N GLU A 21 10.31 -5.59 -10.17
CA GLU A 21 9.13 -4.75 -9.91
C GLU A 21 7.84 -5.58 -9.80
N ALA A 22 6.97 -5.19 -8.86
CA ALA A 22 5.57 -5.62 -8.82
C ALA A 22 4.69 -4.53 -9.45
N VAL A 23 4.52 -4.61 -10.77
CA VAL A 23 3.61 -3.71 -11.49
C VAL A 23 2.20 -4.26 -11.39
N LEU A 24 1.28 -3.49 -10.79
CA LEU A 24 -0.13 -3.83 -10.86
C LEU A 24 -0.67 -3.53 -12.27
N PRO A 25 -1.68 -4.25 -12.77
CA PRO A 25 -2.18 -4.01 -14.13
C PRO A 25 -2.58 -2.55 -14.43
N HIS A 26 -3.04 -1.81 -13.42
CA HIS A 26 -3.41 -0.40 -13.55
C HIS A 26 -2.23 0.58 -13.48
N ASP A 27 -1.04 0.11 -13.09
CA ASP A 27 0.19 0.90 -13.06
C ASP A 27 0.93 0.88 -14.41
N LEU A 28 0.66 -0.12 -15.28
CA LEU A 28 1.37 -0.34 -16.54
C LEU A 28 1.35 0.84 -17.51
N SER A 29 0.32 1.68 -17.47
CA SER A 29 0.15 2.80 -18.40
C SER A 29 0.77 4.11 -17.91
N ARG A 30 1.35 4.14 -16.71
CA ARG A 30 1.76 5.39 -16.06
C ARG A 30 3.28 5.46 -15.92
N PRO A 31 3.89 6.62 -16.22
CA PRO A 31 5.32 6.80 -15.99
C PRO A 31 5.63 6.65 -14.50
N VAL A 32 6.76 6.03 -14.19
CA VAL A 32 7.25 5.94 -12.81
C VAL A 32 7.49 7.37 -12.32
N SER A 33 6.90 7.71 -11.18
CA SER A 33 7.03 9.02 -10.58
C SER A 33 7.68 8.91 -9.20
N THR A 34 8.54 9.87 -8.86
CA THR A 34 9.30 9.86 -7.61
C THR A 34 8.71 10.83 -6.60
N ILE A 35 8.88 10.52 -5.32
CA ILE A 35 8.62 11.48 -4.24
C ILE A 35 9.90 12.29 -3.99
N PRO A 36 9.83 13.62 -3.87
CA PRO A 36 10.98 14.41 -3.50
C PRO A 36 11.51 13.99 -2.14
N ARG A 37 12.83 14.02 -2.02
CA ARG A 37 13.55 13.60 -0.82
C ARG A 37 13.73 14.77 0.14
N ASP A 38 14.00 15.94 -0.42
CA ASP A 38 14.30 17.12 0.35
C ASP A 38 13.02 17.75 0.86
N TYR A 39 13.14 18.42 2.01
CA TYR A 39 11.98 18.93 2.73
C TYR A 39 11.30 20.06 1.92
N GLU A 40 12.10 20.91 1.31
CA GLU A 40 11.70 22.07 0.52
C GLU A 40 10.86 21.63 -0.68
N ASP A 41 11.36 20.69 -1.50
CA ASP A 41 10.63 20.15 -2.65
C ASP A 41 9.34 19.43 -2.25
N LEU A 42 9.32 18.75 -1.10
CA LEU A 42 8.10 18.15 -0.56
C LEU A 42 7.05 19.22 -0.21
N CYS A 43 7.47 20.39 0.28
CA CYS A 43 6.55 21.48 0.59
C CYS A 43 5.86 22.02 -0.67
N GLU A 44 6.51 21.97 -1.84
CA GLU A 44 5.97 22.48 -3.09
C GLU A 44 4.88 21.58 -3.69
N ILE A 45 4.95 20.28 -3.43
CA ILE A 45 4.06 19.30 -4.08
C ILE A 45 2.93 18.78 -3.19
N LEU A 46 2.96 19.02 -1.89
CA LEU A 46 1.97 18.50 -0.93
C LEU A 46 0.94 19.56 -0.54
N VAL A 47 -0.32 19.13 -0.40
CA VAL A 47 -1.43 19.95 0.10
C VAL A 47 -2.20 19.17 1.15
N LEU A 48 -2.57 19.83 2.25
CA LEU A 48 -3.40 19.24 3.29
C LEU A 48 -4.87 19.54 2.99
N SER A 49 -5.67 18.49 2.80
CA SER A 49 -7.09 18.63 2.45
C SER A 49 -7.97 18.06 3.57
N PRO A 50 -9.00 18.78 4.02
CA PRO A 50 -10.03 18.21 4.88
C PRO A 50 -10.72 17.05 4.16
N LYS A 51 -10.80 15.89 4.81
CA LYS A 51 -11.60 14.79 4.28
C LYS A 51 -13.07 15.18 4.45
N ALA A 52 -13.86 15.08 3.37
CA ALA A 52 -15.29 15.44 3.39
C ALA A 52 -15.95 14.95 4.69
N ALA A 53 -16.54 15.89 5.43
CA ALA A 53 -16.80 15.79 6.87
C ALA A 53 -17.40 14.42 7.24
N ARG A 54 -16.61 13.58 7.94
CA ARG A 54 -17.16 12.45 8.68
C ARG A 54 -18.07 13.05 9.77
N ALA A 55 -19.25 12.49 10.02
CA ALA A 55 -20.17 12.95 11.08
C ALA A 55 -19.58 12.95 12.51
N ASN A 56 -18.34 12.48 12.67
CA ASN A 56 -17.61 12.58 13.92
C ASN A 56 -16.96 13.96 14.06
N LYS A 57 -16.97 14.52 15.27
CA LYS A 57 -16.29 15.78 15.63
C LYS A 57 -14.76 15.79 15.40
N ARG A 58 -14.17 14.72 14.85
CA ARG A 58 -12.75 14.63 14.55
C ARG A 58 -12.50 15.14 13.14
N GLN A 59 -11.64 16.15 13.02
CA GLN A 59 -11.15 16.62 11.74
C GLN A 59 -10.07 15.65 11.24
N ASP A 60 -10.50 14.75 10.37
CA ASP A 60 -9.60 13.88 9.62
C ASP A 60 -9.22 14.61 8.33
N ASN A 61 -7.92 14.75 8.08
CA ASN A 61 -7.39 15.35 6.86
C ASN A 61 -6.63 14.27 6.07
N GLU A 62 -6.57 14.44 4.77
CA GLU A 62 -5.73 13.65 3.88
C GLU A 62 -4.66 14.54 3.26
N ILE A 63 -3.53 13.94 2.92
CA ILE A 63 -2.47 14.64 2.18
C ILE A 63 -2.71 14.36 0.69
N LEU A 64 -2.83 15.43 -0.08
CA LEU A 64 -2.88 15.40 -1.53
C LEU A 64 -1.50 15.78 -2.10
N MET A 65 -1.24 15.33 -3.31
CA MET A 65 -0.07 15.70 -4.11
C MET A 65 -0.48 16.09 -5.52
N THR A 66 0.35 16.89 -6.17
CA THR A 66 0.20 17.20 -7.60
C THR A 66 0.17 15.92 -8.43
N GLY A 67 -0.86 15.77 -9.24
CA GLY A 67 -1.04 14.67 -10.18
C GLY A 67 -0.18 14.85 -11.43
N ASN A 68 -0.34 13.94 -12.40
CA ASN A 68 0.33 14.06 -13.70
C ASN A 68 -0.42 14.99 -14.66
N GLU A 69 -1.73 15.13 -14.47
CA GLU A 69 -2.56 16.06 -15.23
C GLU A 69 -2.45 17.43 -14.57
N GLU A 70 -2.22 18.47 -15.38
CA GLU A 70 -2.06 19.84 -14.90
C GLU A 70 -3.27 20.28 -14.07
N GLY A 71 -3.01 20.79 -12.86
CA GLY A 71 -4.06 21.21 -11.92
C GLY A 71 -4.80 20.07 -11.19
N SER A 72 -4.46 18.80 -11.45
CA SER A 72 -5.05 17.68 -10.72
C SER A 72 -4.34 17.45 -9.38
N TRP A 73 -5.14 17.17 -8.34
CA TRP A 73 -4.66 16.75 -7.03
C TRP A 73 -5.09 15.31 -6.79
N THR A 74 -4.17 14.47 -6.32
CA THR A 74 -4.46 13.07 -5.99
C THR A 74 -3.97 12.73 -4.60
N VAL A 75 -4.57 11.74 -3.96
CA VAL A 75 -4.13 11.27 -2.64
C VAL A 75 -2.64 10.90 -2.70
N ALA A 76 -1.86 11.51 -1.81
CA ALA A 76 -0.44 11.30 -1.71
C ALA A 76 -0.14 9.85 -1.31
N THR A 77 0.31 9.05 -2.27
CA THR A 77 0.60 7.62 -2.07
C THR A 77 2.08 7.36 -2.32
N VAL A 78 2.76 6.71 -1.39
CA VAL A 78 4.19 6.37 -1.47
C VAL A 78 4.36 4.86 -1.46
N ARG A 79 5.27 4.36 -2.29
CA ARG A 79 5.66 2.95 -2.32
C ARG A 79 7.06 2.74 -1.74
N PHE A 80 7.19 1.70 -0.93
CA PHE A 80 8.46 1.25 -0.38
C PHE A 80 8.43 -0.27 -0.21
N GLN A 81 9.61 -0.86 -0.02
CA GLN A 81 9.81 -2.29 0.14
C GLN A 81 10.50 -2.60 1.46
N GLY A 82 10.31 -3.82 1.96
CA GLY A 82 10.94 -4.32 3.17
C GLY A 82 10.40 -5.69 3.56
N PHE A 83 10.77 -6.16 4.74
CA PHE A 83 10.34 -7.45 5.28
C PHE A 83 9.19 -7.26 6.25
N LEU A 84 8.16 -8.11 6.18
CA LEU A 84 7.09 -8.13 7.17
C LEU A 84 7.64 -8.61 8.51
N LYS A 85 7.44 -7.83 9.57
CA LYS A 85 7.79 -8.20 10.94
C LYS A 85 6.61 -8.78 11.71
N ASP A 86 5.44 -8.16 11.55
CA ASP A 86 4.16 -8.58 12.14
C ASP A 86 3.06 -8.22 11.14
N CYS A 87 2.21 -9.19 10.83
CA CYS A 87 1.13 -9.02 9.87
C CYS A 87 -0.24 -9.39 10.47
N ARG A 88 -1.10 -8.39 10.65
CA ARG A 88 -2.48 -8.54 11.13
C ARG A 88 -3.43 -7.98 10.09
N VAL A 89 -3.65 -8.76 9.05
CA VAL A 89 -4.51 -8.40 7.92
C VAL A 89 -5.62 -9.42 7.76
N GLY A 90 -6.83 -8.90 7.58
CA GLY A 90 -8.02 -9.69 7.36
C GLY A 90 -9.15 -8.77 6.94
N GLU A 91 -10.27 -9.35 6.57
CA GLU A 91 -11.42 -8.55 6.22
C GLU A 91 -11.95 -7.73 7.39
N TYR A 92 -11.97 -8.34 8.58
CA TYR A 92 -12.43 -7.72 9.81
C TYR A 92 -11.29 -7.17 10.68
N GLY A 93 -10.03 -7.28 10.23
CA GLY A 93 -8.84 -6.92 11.00
C GLY A 93 -8.83 -7.54 12.41
N ASP A 94 -8.58 -6.73 13.43
CA ASP A 94 -8.64 -7.13 14.85
C ASP A 94 -10.01 -6.95 15.51
N TRP A 95 -11.09 -6.81 14.73
CA TRP A 95 -12.45 -6.68 15.24
C TRP A 95 -12.93 -7.97 15.92
N ASN A 96 -13.51 -7.86 17.11
CA ASN A 96 -13.95 -9.00 17.90
C ASN A 96 -15.47 -9.27 17.82
N GLY A 97 -16.18 -8.59 16.93
CA GLY A 97 -17.64 -8.69 16.78
C GLY A 97 -18.45 -7.70 17.62
N ALA A 98 -17.83 -6.99 18.58
CA ALA A 98 -18.54 -6.03 19.42
C ALA A 98 -18.65 -4.64 18.73
N THR A 99 -19.82 -4.00 18.83
CA THR A 99 -20.08 -2.66 18.26
C THR A 99 -19.11 -1.59 18.76
N SER A 100 -18.71 -1.66 20.03
CA SER A 100 -17.76 -0.70 20.63
C SER A 100 -16.36 -0.79 20.00
N SER A 101 -15.99 -1.96 19.48
CA SER A 101 -14.68 -2.19 18.86
C SER A 101 -14.64 -1.83 17.37
N CYS A 102 -15.78 -1.56 16.71
CA CYS A 102 -15.80 -1.14 15.31
C CYS A 102 -14.94 0.11 15.06
N MET A 103 -14.94 1.06 16.00
CA MET A 103 -14.18 2.31 15.88
C MET A 103 -12.66 2.10 15.90
N THR A 104 -12.20 1.07 16.62
CA THR A 104 -10.77 0.78 16.82
C THR A 104 -10.26 -0.35 15.94
N ALA A 105 -11.16 -1.05 15.27
CA ALA A 105 -10.83 -2.18 14.41
C ALA A 105 -9.94 -1.75 13.24
N ILE A 106 -8.75 -2.36 13.17
CA ILE A 106 -7.72 -2.06 12.18
C ILE A 106 -7.12 -3.34 11.60
N ASN A 107 -6.71 -3.23 10.35
CA ASN A 107 -5.64 -4.01 9.79
C ASN A 107 -4.32 -3.30 10.07
N SER A 108 -3.27 -4.04 10.43
CA SER A 108 -1.94 -3.47 10.65
C SER A 108 -0.83 -4.38 10.15
N ILE A 109 0.21 -3.77 9.62
CA ILE A 109 1.47 -4.44 9.34
C ILE A 109 2.62 -3.62 9.92
N TYR A 110 3.71 -4.31 10.25
CA TYR A 110 5.00 -3.71 10.56
C TYR A 110 6.00 -4.18 9.53
N VAL A 111 6.68 -3.24 8.88
CA VAL A 111 7.71 -3.51 7.89
C VAL A 111 9.06 -3.10 8.46
N GLU A 112 10.09 -3.91 8.25
CA GLU A 112 11.45 -3.67 8.75
C GLU A 112 12.49 -3.91 7.63
N PRO A 113 13.75 -3.45 7.79
CA PRO A 113 14.75 -3.61 6.75
C PRO A 113 15.27 -5.04 6.60
N GLY A 114 14.98 -5.92 7.57
CA GLY A 114 15.41 -7.33 7.64
C GLY A 114 16.88 -7.52 8.03
N SER A 115 17.79 -6.68 7.54
CA SER A 115 19.22 -6.75 7.83
C SER A 115 19.87 -5.36 7.86
N GLU A 116 20.98 -5.23 8.60
CA GLU A 116 21.81 -4.02 8.66
C GLU A 116 22.37 -3.64 7.27
N ALA A 117 22.55 -4.63 6.38
CA ALA A 117 22.98 -4.39 4.99
C ALA A 117 22.04 -3.46 4.20
N PHE A 118 20.77 -3.36 4.61
CA PHE A 118 19.77 -2.50 3.98
C PHE A 118 19.49 -1.22 4.79
N ALA A 119 20.26 -0.94 5.84
CA ALA A 119 20.03 0.18 6.75
C ALA A 119 19.99 1.53 6.03
N ASP A 120 20.82 1.74 5.01
CA ASP A 120 20.85 3.02 4.28
C ASP A 120 19.62 3.21 3.37
N LEU A 121 19.15 2.16 2.70
CA LEU A 121 17.89 2.19 1.95
C LEU A 121 16.72 2.52 2.88
N TRP A 122 16.75 1.93 4.07
CA TRP A 122 15.74 2.13 5.09
C TRP A 122 15.74 3.55 5.66
N LYS A 123 16.93 4.13 5.92
CA LYS A 123 17.07 5.53 6.35
C LYS A 123 16.49 6.49 5.32
N CYS A 124 16.70 6.25 4.01
CA CYS A 124 16.10 7.06 2.96
C CYS A 124 14.57 6.99 2.99
N THR A 125 14.00 5.80 3.18
CA THR A 125 12.55 5.61 3.33
C THR A 125 11.99 6.38 4.53
N TRP A 126 12.65 6.23 5.69
CA TRP A 126 12.28 6.94 6.92
C TRP A 126 12.34 8.45 6.80
N ARG A 127 13.35 8.98 6.11
CA ARG A 127 13.55 10.41 5.91
C ARG A 127 12.33 11.05 5.23
N VAL A 128 11.77 10.39 4.22
CA VAL A 128 10.55 10.86 3.53
C VAL A 128 9.38 10.98 4.50
N PHE A 129 9.09 9.94 5.30
CA PHE A 129 7.99 9.98 6.26
C PHE A 129 8.20 11.02 7.36
N LYS A 130 9.45 11.21 7.81
CA LYS A 130 9.81 12.27 8.74
C LYS A 130 9.57 13.66 8.14
N HIS A 131 9.93 13.87 6.88
CA HIS A 131 9.69 15.14 6.18
C HIS A 131 8.20 15.42 6.03
N VAL A 132 7.39 14.42 5.68
CA VAL A 132 5.92 14.55 5.62
C VAL A 132 5.36 14.94 6.99
N ARG A 133 5.77 14.28 8.08
CA ARG A 133 5.34 14.63 9.45
C ARG A 133 5.75 16.06 9.83
N ARG A 134 6.99 16.44 9.52
CA ARG A 134 7.49 17.80 9.74
C ARG A 134 6.68 18.84 8.97
N TRP A 135 6.36 18.56 7.72
CA TRP A 135 5.56 19.43 6.85
C TRP A 135 4.15 19.62 7.40
N VAL A 136 3.48 18.54 7.84
CA VAL A 136 2.16 18.65 8.50
C VAL A 136 2.26 19.50 9.77
N GLY A 137 3.32 19.32 10.58
CA GLY A 137 3.51 20.14 11.78
C GLY A 137 3.72 21.62 11.47
N ALA A 138 4.45 21.93 10.40
CA ALA A 138 4.68 23.29 9.94
C ALA A 138 3.38 23.96 9.47
N ILE A 139 2.55 23.27 8.67
CA ILE A 139 1.30 23.84 8.12
C ILE A 139 0.19 23.95 9.17
N THR A 140 0.16 23.05 10.16
CA THR A 140 -0.88 23.04 11.20
C THR A 140 -0.49 23.80 12.47
N HIS A 141 0.77 24.23 12.58
CA HIS A 141 1.36 24.80 13.81
C HIS A 141 1.13 23.94 15.07
N CYS A 142 0.99 22.63 14.88
CA CYS A 142 0.77 21.65 15.94
C CYS A 142 2.00 20.74 16.02
N PRO A 143 2.30 20.13 17.18
CA PRO A 143 3.30 19.06 17.25
C PRO A 143 2.70 17.69 16.88
N CYS A 144 3.51 16.87 16.19
CA CYS A 144 3.18 15.48 15.92
C CYS A 144 3.30 14.66 17.21
N VAL A 145 2.28 13.85 17.54
CA VAL A 145 2.26 12.97 18.71
C VAL A 145 2.95 11.64 18.43
N ASP A 146 3.09 11.26 17.17
CA ASP A 146 3.89 10.10 16.79
C ASP A 146 5.32 10.42 17.23
N LYS A 147 5.69 9.88 18.39
CA LYS A 147 7.04 10.06 18.94
C LYS A 147 7.96 9.38 17.94
N ASP A 148 8.96 10.10 17.45
CA ASP A 148 10.13 9.48 16.84
C ASP A 148 11.04 9.04 17.99
N GLY A 149 10.68 7.97 18.70
CA GLY A 149 11.60 7.27 19.57
C GLY A 149 12.78 6.74 18.75
N TYR A 150 13.98 6.68 19.34
CA TYR A 150 15.17 6.16 18.66
C TYR A 150 14.97 4.73 18.09
N GLY A 151 14.07 3.93 18.69
CA GLY A 151 13.67 2.61 18.19
C GLY A 151 12.61 2.61 17.08
N ASP A 152 11.97 3.74 16.78
CA ASP A 152 10.94 3.79 15.73
C ASP A 152 11.54 3.61 14.35
N MET A 153 12.81 3.95 14.14
CA MET A 153 13.49 3.67 12.86
C MET A 153 13.64 2.18 12.54
N GLU A 154 13.38 1.27 13.49
CA GLU A 154 13.47 -0.16 13.21
C GLU A 154 12.29 -0.66 12.37
N THR A 155 11.10 -0.06 12.52
CA THR A 155 9.88 -0.60 11.91
C THR A 155 8.91 0.47 11.45
N ILE A 156 8.45 0.39 10.22
CA ILE A 156 7.39 1.24 9.68
C ILE A 156 6.06 0.54 9.91
N ARG A 157 5.23 1.14 10.77
CA ARG A 157 3.86 0.67 11.02
C ARG A 157 2.90 1.25 9.98
N CYS A 158 2.20 0.38 9.26
CA CYS A 158 1.11 0.76 8.37
C CYS A 158 -0.21 0.23 8.94
N VAL A 159 -1.26 1.04 8.89
CA VAL A 159 -2.57 0.69 9.46
C VAL A 159 -3.68 0.99 8.48
N ARG A 160 -4.82 0.32 8.57
CA ARG A 160 -6.03 0.70 7.83
C ARG A 160 -7.22 0.38 8.71
N ARG A 161 -8.14 1.32 8.86
CA ARG A 161 -9.41 1.04 9.57
C ARG A 161 -10.23 0.05 8.77
N VAL A 162 -10.92 -0.83 9.50
CA VAL A 162 -11.80 -1.83 8.92
C VAL A 162 -13.20 -1.26 8.75
N PHE A 163 -13.65 -0.42 9.68
CA PHE A 163 -14.98 0.15 9.66
C PHE A 163 -14.94 1.68 9.57
N LYS A 164 -15.91 2.22 8.83
CA LYS A 164 -16.24 3.65 8.80
C LYS A 164 -17.67 3.83 9.29
N ARG A 165 -17.90 4.85 10.12
CA ARG A 165 -19.26 5.21 10.54
C ARG A 165 -20.06 5.76 9.36
N THR A 166 -21.27 5.29 9.13
CA THR A 166 -22.15 5.84 8.08
C THR A 166 -22.73 7.19 8.53
N THR A 167 -22.83 8.13 7.59
CA THR A 167 -23.43 9.45 7.82
C THR A 167 -24.85 9.53 7.28
N ASP A 168 -25.13 8.76 6.23
CA ASP A 168 -26.31 8.96 5.39
C ASP A 168 -27.36 7.85 5.56
N GLY A 169 -27.14 6.92 6.49
CA GLY A 169 -28.03 5.79 6.74
C GLY A 169 -28.11 4.76 5.59
N HIS A 170 -27.43 5.01 4.47
CA HIS A 170 -27.26 4.06 3.38
C HIS A 170 -26.23 3.02 3.79
N GLY A 171 -26.70 1.82 4.13
CA GLY A 171 -25.85 0.67 4.40
C GLY A 171 -25.15 0.22 3.12
N SER A 172 -23.83 -0.01 3.20
CA SER A 172 -23.12 -0.75 2.16
C SER A 172 -23.59 -2.20 2.19
N VAL A 173 -23.74 -2.82 1.02
CA VAL A 173 -24.05 -4.25 0.93
C VAL A 173 -22.83 -5.03 1.41
N LEU A 174 -22.90 -5.51 2.65
CA LEU A 174 -21.94 -6.46 3.21
C LEU A 174 -21.87 -7.69 2.29
N ARG A 175 -20.68 -7.95 1.75
CA ARG A 175 -20.41 -9.21 1.06
C ARG A 175 -20.16 -10.27 2.14
N VAL A 176 -20.92 -11.35 2.11
CA VAL A 176 -20.68 -12.51 3.00
C VAL A 176 -19.38 -13.17 2.54
N THR A 177 -18.46 -13.40 3.48
CA THR A 177 -17.10 -13.89 3.15
C THR A 177 -16.75 -15.22 3.77
N GLY A 178 -17.70 -15.82 4.48
CA GLY A 178 -17.62 -17.21 4.92
C GLY A 178 -17.21 -17.38 6.37
N ASN A 179 -17.00 -16.29 7.12
CA ASN A 179 -16.94 -16.35 8.58
C ASN A 179 -18.34 -16.11 9.15
N HIS A 180 -19.16 -17.15 9.21
CA HIS A 180 -20.57 -17.03 9.60
C HIS A 180 -20.83 -16.30 10.92
N VAL A 181 -19.87 -16.35 11.87
CA VAL A 181 -20.00 -15.67 13.16
C VAL A 181 -19.76 -14.17 13.02
N LEU A 182 -18.63 -13.77 12.43
CA LEU A 182 -18.30 -12.36 12.25
C LEU A 182 -19.19 -11.70 11.20
N ASP A 183 -19.58 -12.41 10.15
CA ASP A 183 -20.53 -11.95 9.14
C ASP A 183 -21.87 -11.59 9.79
N ARG A 184 -22.38 -12.46 10.68
CA ARG A 184 -23.61 -12.19 11.44
C ARG A 184 -23.46 -10.99 12.37
N ALA A 185 -22.32 -10.87 13.05
CA ALA A 185 -22.05 -9.71 13.88
C ALA A 185 -21.98 -8.43 13.03
N ALA A 186 -21.38 -8.48 11.85
CA ALA A 186 -21.23 -7.32 10.96
C ALA A 186 -22.59 -6.81 10.49
N LEU A 187 -23.51 -7.72 10.17
CA LEU A 187 -24.91 -7.40 9.86
C LEU A 187 -25.61 -6.67 11.02
N SER A 188 -25.25 -6.95 12.27
CA SER A 188 -25.86 -6.28 13.43
C SER A 188 -25.41 -4.82 13.60
N VAL A 189 -24.23 -4.46 13.08
CA VAL A 189 -23.67 -3.10 13.18
C VAL A 189 -23.80 -2.30 11.89
N GLN A 190 -24.28 -2.91 10.80
CA GLN A 190 -24.31 -2.33 9.45
C GLN A 190 -25.12 -1.02 9.34
N ARG A 191 -26.04 -0.79 10.30
CA ARG A 191 -26.84 0.44 10.36
C ARG A 191 -25.98 1.66 10.69
N ASP A 192 -24.98 1.51 11.54
CA ASP A 192 -24.15 2.61 12.04
C ASP A 192 -22.73 2.56 11.46
N TRP A 193 -22.29 1.38 11.00
CA TRP A 193 -20.93 1.12 10.54
C TRP A 193 -20.95 0.38 9.21
N ILE A 194 -20.13 0.82 8.27
CA ILE A 194 -19.87 0.13 7.00
C ILE A 194 -18.43 -0.37 7.00
N LEU A 195 -18.18 -1.50 6.33
CA LEU A 195 -16.80 -1.90 6.05
C LEU A 195 -16.18 -0.87 5.10
N GLU A 196 -14.99 -0.42 5.47
CA GLU A 196 -14.14 0.39 4.60
C GLU A 196 -13.53 -0.53 3.52
N ASP A 197 -13.29 0.03 2.33
CA ASP A 197 -12.67 -0.72 1.25
C ASP A 197 -11.38 -1.37 1.74
N SER A 198 -11.20 -2.66 1.45
CA SER A 198 -9.98 -3.37 1.85
C SER A 198 -8.75 -2.86 1.08
N ALA A 199 -7.57 -3.00 1.68
CA ALA A 199 -6.32 -2.84 0.94
C ALA A 199 -6.24 -3.87 -0.19
N VAL A 200 -5.51 -3.54 -1.26
CA VAL A 200 -5.24 -4.50 -2.33
C VAL A 200 -4.14 -5.45 -1.86
N PHE A 201 -4.49 -6.73 -1.75
CA PHE A 201 -3.56 -7.81 -1.45
C PHE A 201 -3.20 -8.55 -2.73
N ALA A 202 -1.91 -8.72 -2.99
CA ALA A 202 -1.42 -9.42 -4.18
C ALA A 202 -0.12 -10.20 -3.94
N ILE A 203 0.16 -11.15 -4.83
CA ILE A 203 1.42 -11.89 -4.88
C ILE A 203 2.05 -11.71 -6.25
N ARG A 204 3.37 -11.56 -6.30
CA ARG A 204 4.15 -11.63 -7.52
C ARG A 204 4.50 -13.08 -7.82
N ARG A 205 4.08 -13.58 -8.98
CA ARG A 205 4.38 -14.94 -9.44
C ARG A 205 5.79 -15.02 -10.05
N ARG A 206 6.27 -16.25 -10.27
CA ARG A 206 7.58 -16.51 -10.90
C ARG A 206 7.70 -15.96 -12.32
N ASP A 207 6.58 -15.89 -13.05
CA ASP A 207 6.49 -15.27 -14.38
C ASP A 207 6.51 -13.73 -14.36
N GLY A 208 6.62 -13.13 -13.17
CA GLY A 208 6.61 -11.69 -12.95
C GLY A 208 5.22 -11.06 -12.89
N ARG A 209 4.15 -11.81 -13.17
CA ARG A 209 2.79 -11.28 -13.08
C ARG A 209 2.36 -11.09 -11.63
N VAL A 210 1.68 -9.99 -11.36
CA VAL A 210 1.07 -9.72 -10.05
C VAL A 210 -0.40 -10.15 -10.08
N THR A 211 -0.79 -11.04 -9.17
CA THR A 211 -2.18 -11.53 -9.05
C THR A 211 -2.74 -11.27 -7.67
N ARG A 212 -4.05 -10.99 -7.58
CA ARG A 212 -4.73 -10.80 -6.30
C ARG A 212 -4.57 -12.03 -5.40
N ALA A 213 -4.44 -11.78 -4.11
CA ALA A 213 -4.18 -12.77 -3.07
C ALA A 213 -5.15 -12.60 -1.90
N LYS A 214 -5.35 -13.66 -1.14
CA LYS A 214 -6.07 -13.58 0.14
C LYS A 214 -5.12 -13.04 1.22
N PRO A 215 -5.62 -12.28 2.22
CA PRO A 215 -4.79 -11.78 3.32
C PRO A 215 -4.03 -12.87 4.08
N ALA A 216 -4.57 -14.09 4.16
CA ALA A 216 -3.96 -15.23 4.86
C ALA A 216 -2.68 -15.78 4.19
N ILE A 217 -2.28 -15.28 3.01
CA ILE A 217 -1.04 -15.71 2.33
C ILE A 217 0.19 -14.99 2.90
N PHE A 218 0.01 -13.83 3.53
CA PHE A 218 1.11 -13.03 4.04
C PHE A 218 1.54 -13.52 5.42
N THR A 219 2.84 -13.76 5.56
CA THR A 219 3.46 -14.25 6.79
C THR A 219 4.62 -13.35 7.21
N ASP A 220 4.94 -13.37 8.49
CA ASP A 220 6.13 -12.67 9.01
C ASP A 220 7.38 -13.22 8.30
N GLY A 221 8.30 -12.32 7.96
CA GLY A 221 9.51 -12.60 7.18
C GLY A 221 9.35 -12.50 5.66
N ASP A 222 8.13 -12.34 5.14
CA ASP A 222 7.93 -12.12 3.70
C ASP A 222 8.54 -10.80 3.23
N PHE A 223 9.14 -10.81 2.05
CA PHE A 223 9.58 -9.58 1.40
C PHE A 223 8.44 -8.98 0.59
N VAL A 224 8.09 -7.72 0.88
CA VAL A 224 6.88 -7.08 0.37
C VAL A 224 7.15 -5.72 -0.25
N ASP A 225 6.28 -5.35 -1.19
CA ASP A 225 6.08 -3.98 -1.68
C ASP A 225 4.78 -3.43 -1.08
N VAL A 226 4.88 -2.27 -0.45
CA VAL A 226 3.78 -1.63 0.28
C VAL A 226 3.51 -0.25 -0.31
N ALA A 227 2.24 0.02 -0.63
CA ALA A 227 1.79 1.35 -0.97
C ALA A 227 1.02 1.95 0.22
N VAL A 228 1.39 3.14 0.66
CA VAL A 228 0.73 3.85 1.77
C VAL A 228 0.27 5.23 1.36
N SER A 229 -0.90 5.64 1.82
CA SER A 229 -1.34 7.03 1.84
C SER A 229 -1.19 7.62 3.25
N PHE A 230 -1.42 8.92 3.41
CA PHE A 230 -1.27 9.60 4.69
C PHE A 230 -2.63 10.06 5.23
N GLU A 231 -3.01 9.58 6.41
CA GLU A 231 -4.19 10.06 7.16
C GLU A 231 -3.73 10.91 8.34
N VAL A 232 -4.09 12.19 8.33
CA VAL A 232 -3.74 13.15 9.38
C VAL A 232 -4.93 13.29 10.32
N VAL A 233 -4.74 12.88 11.58
CA VAL A 233 -5.80 12.94 12.60
C VAL A 233 -5.43 14.00 13.63
N GLN A 234 -6.24 15.05 13.71
CA GLN A 234 -6.10 16.05 14.75
C GLN A 234 -6.59 15.50 16.10
N ARG A 235 -5.83 15.74 17.15
CA ARG A 235 -6.14 15.41 18.53
C ARG A 235 -6.56 16.65 19.31
N PRO A 236 -7.31 16.49 20.42
CA PRO A 236 -7.47 17.55 21.40
C PRO A 236 -6.10 18.09 21.84
N GLN A 237 -6.07 19.34 22.33
CA GLN A 237 -4.85 20.06 22.75
C GLN A 237 -3.92 20.50 21.60
N GLY A 238 -4.45 20.60 20.37
CA GLY A 238 -3.69 21.11 19.23
C GLY A 238 -2.49 20.23 18.87
N LYS A 239 -2.67 18.91 18.87
CA LYS A 239 -1.66 17.95 18.43
C LYS A 239 -2.20 17.12 17.27
N PHE A 240 -1.35 16.41 16.54
CA PHE A 240 -1.81 15.54 15.45
C PHE A 240 -1.04 14.23 15.36
N ASN A 241 -1.56 13.27 14.60
CA ASN A 241 -0.86 12.07 14.17
C ASN A 241 -0.91 11.97 12.65
N VAL A 242 0.12 11.36 12.06
CA VAL A 242 0.15 10.99 10.64
C VAL A 242 0.22 9.47 10.56
N TYR A 243 -0.90 8.86 10.27
CA TYR A 243 -0.97 7.42 10.04
C TYR A 243 -0.61 7.10 8.59
N LEU A 244 0.23 6.08 8.41
CA LEU A 244 0.49 5.49 7.11
C LEU A 244 -0.63 4.51 6.80
N ARG A 245 -1.60 4.97 6.02
CA ARG A 245 -2.75 4.19 5.62
C ARG A 245 -2.35 3.18 4.55
N MET A 246 -2.42 1.89 4.86
CA MET A 246 -2.09 0.83 3.90
C MET A 246 -3.08 0.82 2.73
N GLU A 247 -2.59 1.03 1.51
CA GLU A 247 -3.38 0.94 0.28
C GLU A 247 -3.16 -0.41 -0.40
N HIS A 248 -1.89 -0.81 -0.60
CA HIS A 248 -1.53 -2.08 -1.23
C HIS A 248 -0.50 -2.83 -0.37
N LEU A 249 -0.58 -4.16 -0.38
CA LEU A 249 0.40 -5.07 0.17
C LEU A 249 0.66 -6.19 -0.85
N ILE A 250 1.87 -6.24 -1.40
CA ILE A 250 2.24 -7.18 -2.46
C ILE A 250 3.43 -8.03 -1.98
N GLN A 251 3.26 -9.34 -1.93
CA GLN A 251 4.36 -10.27 -1.63
C GLN A 251 5.24 -10.41 -2.87
N LEU A 252 6.51 -10.07 -2.74
CA LEU A 252 7.52 -10.17 -3.79
C LEU A 252 8.28 -11.50 -3.73
N ALA A 253 8.51 -11.99 -2.51
CA ALA A 253 9.10 -13.30 -2.23
C ALA A 253 8.63 -13.76 -0.84
N ALA A 254 8.25 -15.04 -0.73
CA ALA A 254 7.87 -15.62 0.55
C ALA A 254 9.11 -15.86 1.43
N GLN A 255 8.94 -15.86 2.75
CA GLN A 255 10.04 -16.14 3.69
C GLN A 255 10.76 -17.46 3.36
N ASP A 256 10.02 -18.51 3.00
CA ASP A 256 10.56 -19.83 2.68
C ASP A 256 11.48 -19.83 1.45
N ASP A 257 11.21 -18.95 0.47
CA ASP A 257 12.03 -18.83 -0.73
C ASP A 257 13.44 -18.27 -0.41
N PHE A 258 13.57 -17.45 0.65
CA PHE A 258 14.85 -16.93 1.12
C PHE A 258 15.69 -18.00 1.82
N ASN A 259 15.06 -18.79 2.68
CA ASN A 259 15.74 -19.83 3.44
C ASN A 259 16.28 -20.95 2.53
N ALA A 260 15.59 -21.21 1.43
CA ALA A 260 15.96 -22.28 0.50
C ALA A 260 17.25 -21.99 -0.29
N SER A 261 17.61 -20.72 -0.54
CA SER A 261 18.90 -20.35 -1.15
C SER A 261 19.08 -18.82 -1.30
N PRO A 262 19.62 -18.10 -0.29
CA PRO A 262 19.86 -16.65 -0.35
C PRO A 262 20.75 -16.24 -1.53
N ILE A 263 21.73 -17.08 -1.86
CA ILE A 263 22.70 -16.83 -2.93
C ILE A 263 22.02 -16.80 -4.30
N ARG A 264 21.03 -17.67 -4.55
CA ARG A 264 20.34 -17.76 -5.86
C ARG A 264 19.56 -16.50 -6.17
N TYR A 265 18.91 -15.88 -5.19
CA TYR A 265 18.14 -14.67 -5.47
C TYR A 265 19.05 -13.48 -5.81
N ILE A 266 20.14 -13.28 -5.07
CA ILE A 266 21.09 -12.19 -5.34
C ILE A 266 21.85 -12.43 -6.66
N THR A 267 22.21 -13.68 -6.98
CA THR A 267 22.93 -13.98 -8.24
C THR A 267 22.03 -14.10 -9.47
N GLN A 268 20.75 -14.46 -9.33
CA GLN A 268 19.82 -14.51 -10.48
C GLN A 268 19.22 -13.15 -10.85
N VAL A 269 19.24 -12.16 -9.93
CA VAL A 269 18.78 -10.78 -10.22
C VAL A 269 19.90 -9.90 -10.82
N GLN A 270 21.03 -10.49 -11.21
CA GLN A 270 21.83 -9.94 -12.31
C GLN A 270 21.37 -10.53 -13.65
N PRO A 271 20.39 -9.94 -14.35
CA PRO A 271 20.32 -10.16 -15.78
C PRO A 271 21.47 -9.36 -16.41
N ALA A 272 22.27 -10.03 -17.24
CA ALA A 272 23.00 -9.35 -18.30
C ALA A 272 22.01 -8.42 -19.00
N HIS A 273 22.16 -7.10 -18.86
CA HIS A 273 21.41 -6.13 -19.66
C HIS A 273 21.80 -6.29 -21.12
N THR A 274 21.24 -7.30 -21.78
CA THR A 274 21.03 -7.28 -23.22
C THR A 274 19.66 -6.65 -23.38
N ILE A 275 19.66 -5.37 -23.73
CA ILE A 275 18.46 -4.62 -24.11
C ILE A 275 17.76 -5.46 -25.18
N PRO A 276 16.53 -5.97 -24.95
CA PRO A 276 15.78 -6.62 -26.01
C PRO A 276 15.49 -5.55 -27.06
N SER A 277 16.06 -5.72 -28.26
CA SER A 277 15.75 -4.90 -29.42
C SER A 277 14.23 -4.88 -29.58
N ALA A 278 13.65 -3.67 -29.60
CA ALA A 278 12.22 -3.45 -29.70
C ALA A 278 11.61 -4.28 -30.84
N ARG A 279 10.81 -5.30 -30.50
CA ARG A 279 9.91 -5.94 -31.45
C ARG A 279 8.72 -5.01 -31.65
N ASN A 280 8.50 -4.63 -32.91
CA ASN A 280 7.34 -3.86 -33.36
C ASN A 280 6.02 -4.47 -32.86
N PRO A 281 5.09 -3.68 -32.29
CA PRO A 281 3.81 -4.18 -31.80
C PRO A 281 2.72 -4.36 -32.89
N ASN A 282 3.08 -4.44 -34.17
CA ASN A 282 2.12 -4.54 -35.28
C ASN A 282 2.11 -5.93 -35.94
N THR A 283 1.88 -6.99 -35.17
CA THR A 283 1.48 -8.27 -35.76
C THR A 283 0.38 -8.87 -34.90
N ILE A 284 -0.85 -8.54 -35.26
CA ILE A 284 -2.04 -9.28 -34.85
C ILE A 284 -2.07 -10.47 -35.81
N GLU A 285 -1.64 -11.65 -35.34
CA GLU A 285 -1.95 -12.90 -36.00
C GLU A 285 -3.41 -13.22 -35.66
N LEU A 286 -4.29 -13.04 -36.65
CA LEU A 286 -5.64 -13.60 -36.64
C LEU A 286 -5.48 -15.07 -37.02
N ASP A 287 -5.77 -15.96 -36.09
CA ASP A 287 -6.02 -17.37 -36.37
C ASP A 287 -7.36 -17.48 -37.11
N ASP A 288 -7.29 -17.48 -38.44
CA ASP A 288 -8.33 -18.00 -39.31
C ASP A 288 -8.19 -19.54 -39.42
N ASP A 289 -9.34 -20.19 -39.56
CA ASP A 289 -9.54 -21.58 -40.00
C ASP A 289 -9.45 -22.71 -38.97
N ALA A 290 -10.63 -23.13 -38.49
CA ALA A 290 -11.00 -24.54 -38.51
C ALA A 290 -12.54 -24.69 -38.62
N ASP A 291 -13.02 -24.66 -39.86
CA ASP A 291 -14.22 -25.40 -40.27
C ASP A 291 -14.07 -26.87 -39.86
N VAL A 292 -15.05 -27.42 -39.12
CA VAL A 292 -15.31 -28.85 -39.13
C VAL A 292 -16.81 -29.09 -39.22
N ASP A 293 -17.14 -29.73 -40.33
CA ASP A 293 -18.42 -30.27 -40.81
C ASP A 293 -19.38 -30.84 -39.77
N GLY A 294 -20.68 -30.67 -40.07
CA GLY A 294 -21.78 -31.38 -39.42
C GLY A 294 -21.85 -32.87 -39.77
N PRO A 295 -22.86 -33.56 -39.22
CA PRO A 295 -23.78 -34.23 -40.13
C PRO A 295 -25.25 -34.02 -39.79
N MET A 296 -26.01 -34.01 -40.88
CA MET A 296 -27.46 -34.05 -40.97
C MET A 296 -28.03 -35.46 -40.69
N LEU A 297 -29.29 -35.47 -40.23
CA LEU A 297 -30.28 -36.58 -40.19
C LEU A 297 -30.03 -37.63 -39.08
N SER A 298 -31.02 -38.04 -38.29
CA SER A 298 -32.46 -38.26 -38.56
C SER A 298 -33.37 -37.90 -37.39
#